data_AF-W6LHI2-F1
#
_entry.id   AF-W6LHI2-F1
#
_cell.length_a   1.000
_cell.length_b   1.000
_cell.length_c   1.000
_cell.angle_alpha   90.00
_cell.angle_beta   90.00
_cell.angle_gamma   90.00
#
_symmetry.space_group_name_H-M   'P 1'
#
loop_
_entity.id
_entity.type
_entity.pdbx_description
1 polymer ?
#
loop_
_entity_poly.entity_id
_entity_poly.type
_entity_poly.pdbx_seq_one_letter_code
_entity_poly.pdbx_strand_id
1 'polypeptide(L)'
;MSRPLWLMMGTAFKIEKTTTSLTATSAERTFFLTAKHTFIPWSCSKAAASLKIPEAYRKSRYVVGRLYAALDDTIPQHADAPCFAEISLISSHPTLDVALLATQTFSSQLMERTIAQAPPLSLCPHEAMPGKGARCVINGFRGEGRLGELDTFDPDLLQKMAPKEREALLKELESVEGKQVAASTFVEVLDPLGMCHGVGDKNQCFHGMSGSPLLTFVDRQIMCFGVLYGKHPDFPHNIGFTPSSAILPWVQDAIR
;
A
#
# COMPACT_ATOMS: atom_id res chain seq x y z
N MET A 1 -7.79 -1.94 -26.50
CA MET A 1 -8.42 -1.02 -25.53
C MET A 1 -7.47 -0.82 -24.36
N SER A 2 -7.08 0.42 -24.07
CA SER A 2 -6.19 0.76 -22.96
C SER A 2 -6.87 0.38 -21.64
N ARG A 3 -6.16 -0.39 -20.80
CA ARG A 3 -6.72 -0.89 -19.54
C ARG A 3 -6.69 0.26 -18.52
N PRO A 4 -7.82 0.58 -17.88
CA PRO A 4 -7.92 1.75 -17.03
C PRO A 4 -7.17 1.55 -15.71
N LEU A 5 -6.19 2.41 -15.45
CA LEU A 5 -5.59 2.58 -14.13
C LEU A 5 -6.44 3.58 -13.34
N TRP A 6 -6.82 3.19 -12.13
CA TRP A 6 -7.39 4.10 -11.16
C TRP A 6 -6.26 4.62 -10.27
N LEU A 7 -6.38 5.87 -9.82
CA LEU A 7 -5.52 6.43 -8.80
C LEU A 7 -6.01 5.92 -7.45
N MET A 8 -5.74 4.65 -7.16
CA MET A 8 -5.74 4.22 -5.77
C MET A 8 -4.57 4.88 -5.10
N MET A 9 -4.92 5.81 -4.22
CA MET A 9 -4.04 6.13 -3.11
C MET A 9 -3.73 4.79 -2.44
N GLY A 10 -2.48 4.38 -2.52
CA GLY A 10 -2.01 3.09 -2.08
C GLY A 10 -0.60 3.28 -1.58
N THR A 11 -0.22 2.49 -0.58
CA THR A 11 1.12 2.53 -0.03
C THR A 11 1.96 1.45 -0.70
N ALA A 12 3.20 1.77 -1.03
CA ALA A 12 4.21 0.77 -1.36
C ALA A 12 5.42 1.00 -0.46
N PHE A 13 6.07 -0.08 -0.03
CA PHE A 13 7.21 -0.01 0.88
C PHE A 13 8.37 -0.85 0.37
N LYS A 14 9.58 -0.39 0.66
CA LYS A 14 10.83 -1.02 0.23
C LYS A 14 11.05 -2.29 1.03
N ILE A 15 11.46 -3.37 0.37
CA ILE A 15 11.79 -4.64 1.03
C ILE A 15 13.27 -4.97 0.89
N GLU A 16 13.78 -5.74 1.85
CA GLU A 16 15.15 -6.23 1.80
C GLU A 16 15.33 -7.21 0.65
N LYS A 17 16.41 -7.03 -0.10
CA LYS A 17 16.84 -8.00 -1.10
C LYS A 17 17.39 -9.21 -0.36
N THR A 18 16.76 -10.37 -0.52
CA THR A 18 17.23 -11.63 0.05
C THR A 18 18.39 -12.16 -0.81
N THR A 19 19.55 -11.49 -0.77
CA THR A 19 20.74 -11.92 -1.52
C THR A 19 21.73 -12.69 -0.65
N THR A 20 21.81 -13.99 -0.88
CA THR A 20 22.99 -14.82 -0.56
C THR A 20 23.98 -14.92 -1.73
N SER A 21 23.74 -14.24 -2.87
CA SER A 21 24.58 -14.38 -4.06
C SER A 21 25.60 -13.24 -4.20
N LEU A 22 26.88 -13.61 -4.08
CA LEU A 22 28.09 -12.75 -4.08
C LEU A 22 28.47 -12.17 -5.45
N THR A 23 27.58 -12.17 -6.44
CA THR A 23 27.89 -11.69 -7.80
C THR A 23 26.80 -10.76 -8.30
N ALA A 24 26.88 -9.47 -7.96
CA ALA A 24 25.96 -8.45 -8.46
C ALA A 24 26.70 -7.46 -9.37
N THR A 25 26.53 -7.62 -10.69
CA THR A 25 26.97 -6.65 -11.72
C THR A 25 25.81 -6.08 -12.53
N SER A 26 24.55 -6.35 -12.18
CA SER A 26 23.39 -5.68 -12.79
C SER A 26 22.99 -4.46 -11.95
N ALA A 27 22.66 -3.33 -12.62
CA ALA A 27 22.08 -2.14 -12.01
C ALA A 27 21.10 -2.49 -10.87
N GLU A 28 21.36 -1.96 -9.67
CA GLU A 28 20.74 -2.42 -8.43
C GLU A 28 19.26 -2.01 -8.39
N ARG A 29 18.38 -2.92 -8.79
CA ARG A 29 16.92 -2.73 -8.70
C ARG A 29 16.51 -2.57 -7.25
N THR A 30 15.71 -1.55 -6.95
CA THR A 30 15.00 -1.44 -5.66
C THR A 30 13.62 -2.06 -5.79
N PHE A 31 13.27 -2.95 -4.85
CA PHE A 31 12.01 -3.69 -4.85
C PHE A 31 11.04 -3.15 -3.80
N PHE A 32 9.75 -3.19 -4.15
CA PHE A 32 8.66 -2.75 -3.28
C PHE A 32 7.51 -3.74 -3.26
N LEU A 33 6.81 -3.82 -2.14
CA LEU A 33 5.52 -4.49 -2.04
C LEU A 33 4.38 -3.48 -1.93
N THR A 34 3.23 -3.85 -2.49
CA THR A 34 1.96 -3.13 -2.35
C THR A 34 0.79 -4.12 -2.45
N ALA A 35 -0.43 -3.64 -2.21
CA ALA A 35 -1.64 -4.42 -2.46
C ALA A 35 -1.93 -4.49 -3.95
N LYS A 36 -2.26 -5.67 -4.47
CA LYS A 36 -2.44 -5.88 -5.92
C LYS A 36 -3.59 -5.05 -6.47
N HIS A 37 -4.69 -4.91 -5.74
CA HIS A 37 -5.83 -4.13 -6.18
C HIS A 37 -5.49 -2.64 -6.39
N THR A 38 -4.52 -2.06 -5.68
CA THR A 38 -4.15 -0.65 -5.85
C THR A 38 -3.45 -0.40 -7.19
N PHE A 39 -2.71 -1.38 -7.69
CA PHE A 39 -1.91 -1.27 -8.92
C PHE A 39 -2.61 -1.85 -10.15
N ILE A 40 -3.35 -2.95 -9.99
CA ILE A 40 -4.08 -3.64 -11.07
C ILE A 40 -5.51 -3.98 -10.66
N PRO A 41 -6.38 -2.98 -10.39
CA PRO A 41 -7.73 -3.19 -9.84
C PRO A 41 -8.63 -4.09 -10.68
N TRP A 42 -8.42 -4.13 -12.01
CA TRP A 42 -9.17 -5.01 -12.91
C TRP A 42 -8.90 -6.50 -12.67
N SER A 43 -7.79 -6.87 -12.03
CA SER A 43 -7.50 -8.26 -11.66
C SER A 43 -8.27 -8.71 -10.42
N CYS A 44 -8.77 -7.75 -9.63
CA CYS A 44 -9.51 -8.00 -8.39
C CYS A 44 -11.02 -7.73 -8.55
N SER A 45 -11.49 -7.43 -9.77
CA SER A 45 -12.88 -7.12 -10.07
C SER A 45 -13.44 -8.04 -11.15
N LYS A 46 -14.70 -8.47 -11.00
CA LYS A 46 -15.40 -9.37 -11.94
C LYS A 46 -15.74 -8.69 -13.28
N ALA A 47 -15.78 -7.36 -13.34
CA ALA A 47 -16.09 -6.62 -14.57
C ALA A 47 -15.50 -5.20 -14.57
N ALA A 48 -14.89 -4.77 -15.66
CA ALA A 48 -14.33 -3.41 -15.80
C ALA A 48 -15.40 -2.30 -15.64
N ALA A 49 -16.66 -2.59 -15.93
CA ALA A 49 -17.79 -1.68 -15.71
C ALA A 49 -18.12 -1.46 -14.23
N SER A 50 -17.67 -2.36 -13.34
CA SER A 50 -17.81 -2.21 -11.89
C SER A 50 -16.69 -1.37 -11.25
N LEU A 51 -15.75 -0.85 -12.07
CA LEU A 51 -14.71 0.07 -11.62
C LEU A 51 -15.31 1.47 -11.41
N LYS A 52 -15.03 2.06 -10.23
CA LYS A 52 -15.80 3.13 -9.58
C LYS A 52 -15.71 4.55 -10.15
N ILE A 53 -14.95 4.79 -11.23
CA ILE A 53 -14.77 6.15 -11.77
C ILE A 53 -15.14 6.18 -13.27
N PRO A 54 -15.85 7.22 -13.77
CA PRO A 54 -16.14 7.38 -15.19
C PRO A 54 -14.85 7.38 -16.02
N GLU A 55 -14.91 6.82 -17.23
CA GLU A 55 -13.73 6.62 -18.09
C GLU A 55 -12.86 7.86 -18.26
N ALA A 56 -13.48 9.05 -18.35
CA ALA A 56 -12.81 10.34 -18.51
C ALA A 56 -11.82 10.72 -17.39
N TYR A 57 -11.92 10.10 -16.21
CA TYR A 57 -11.08 10.42 -15.04
C TYR A 57 -10.09 9.29 -14.69
N ARG A 58 -9.99 8.26 -15.53
CA ARG A 58 -9.08 7.13 -15.33
C ARG A 58 -7.70 7.51 -15.91
N LYS A 59 -6.66 7.61 -15.07
CA LYS A 59 -5.30 7.97 -15.49
C LYS A 59 -4.32 6.83 -15.19
N SER A 60 -3.41 6.55 -16.13
CA SER A 60 -2.23 5.72 -15.90
C SER A 60 -1.21 6.47 -15.04
N ARG A 61 -1.17 6.26 -13.72
CA ARG A 61 -0.24 7.02 -12.86
C ARG A 61 0.39 6.21 -11.72
N TYR A 62 1.56 6.73 -11.39
CA TYR A 62 2.70 6.21 -10.65
C TYR A 62 2.42 6.05 -9.16
N VAL A 63 3.19 5.19 -8.50
CA VAL A 63 3.26 5.14 -7.04
C VAL A 63 3.80 6.49 -6.55
N VAL A 64 2.98 7.27 -5.85
CA VAL A 64 3.44 8.41 -5.05
C VAL A 64 4.05 7.82 -3.79
N GLY A 65 5.31 7.43 -3.88
CA GLY A 65 6.03 6.84 -2.77
C GLY A 65 6.71 7.93 -1.94
N ARG A 66 6.10 8.33 -0.82
CA ARG A 66 6.95 8.40 0.37
C ARG A 66 7.19 6.95 0.77
N LEU A 67 8.42 6.50 0.61
CA LEU A 67 8.79 5.23 1.18
C LEU A 67 8.67 5.35 2.69
N TYR A 68 8.12 4.30 3.31
CA TYR A 68 8.13 4.18 4.74
C TYR A 68 9.57 4.36 5.24
N ALA A 69 9.86 5.52 5.83
CA ALA A 69 11.04 5.78 6.60
C ALA A 69 10.54 6.01 8.03
N ALA A 70 11.08 5.26 8.98
CA ALA A 70 10.82 5.47 10.40
C ALA A 70 11.46 6.81 10.81
N LEU A 71 10.80 7.93 10.56
CA LEU A 71 11.30 9.25 10.92
C LEU A 71 10.16 10.11 11.50
N ASP A 72 10.38 10.46 12.76
CA ASP A 72 9.82 11.55 13.56
C ASP A 72 8.30 11.80 13.48
N ASP A 73 7.58 11.28 14.48
CA ASP A 73 6.12 11.41 14.66
C ASP A 73 5.66 12.85 14.98
N THR A 74 6.57 13.82 15.06
CA THR A 74 6.26 15.20 15.50
C THR A 74 5.75 16.12 14.39
N ILE A 75 5.88 15.75 13.11
CA ILE A 75 5.45 16.59 11.98
C ILE A 75 4.46 15.82 11.10
N PRO A 76 3.25 16.34 10.84
CA PRO A 76 2.34 15.78 9.85
C PRO A 76 3.04 15.67 8.49
N GLN A 77 3.25 14.45 8.02
CA GLN A 77 3.94 14.21 6.76
C GLN A 77 2.94 14.26 5.61
N HIS A 78 3.04 15.29 4.77
CA HIS A 78 2.36 15.34 3.49
C HIS A 78 3.18 14.61 2.42
N ALA A 79 2.52 13.88 1.52
CA ALA A 79 3.20 13.39 0.32
C ALA A 79 3.41 14.58 -0.62
N ASP A 80 4.64 15.05 -0.74
CA ASP A 80 4.94 16.14 -1.65
C ASP A 80 4.77 15.68 -3.11
N ALA A 81 4.00 16.44 -3.88
CA ALA A 81 3.69 16.17 -5.29
C ALA A 81 4.86 16.15 -6.31
N PRO A 82 6.09 16.67 -6.07
CA PRO A 82 7.07 16.79 -7.15
C PRO A 82 7.92 15.53 -7.37
N CYS A 83 7.69 14.44 -6.62
CA CYS A 83 8.55 13.25 -6.66
C CYS A 83 7.85 12.07 -7.35
N PHE A 84 8.34 11.68 -8.54
CA PHE A 84 7.79 10.57 -9.33
C PHE A 84 8.88 9.57 -9.71
N ALA A 85 8.74 8.32 -9.28
CA ALA A 85 9.57 7.20 -9.75
C ALA A 85 8.81 6.41 -10.81
N GLU A 86 9.49 6.04 -11.90
CA GLU A 86 8.98 5.00 -12.78
C GLU A 86 9.14 3.66 -12.07
N ILE A 87 8.00 3.06 -11.74
CA ILE A 87 7.90 1.78 -11.04
C ILE A 87 7.19 0.80 -11.97
N SER A 88 7.83 -0.34 -12.18
CA SER A 88 7.32 -1.44 -13.00
C SER A 88 6.76 -2.53 -12.12
N LEU A 89 5.61 -3.10 -12.51
CA LEU A 89 5.13 -4.35 -11.96
C LEU A 89 6.08 -5.48 -12.36
N ILE A 90 6.69 -6.14 -11.39
CA ILE A 90 7.57 -7.29 -11.61
C ILE A 90 6.75 -8.57 -11.59
N SER A 91 5.90 -8.71 -10.57
CA SER A 91 5.07 -9.90 -10.40
C SER A 91 3.82 -9.56 -9.60
N SER A 92 2.71 -10.20 -9.92
CA SER A 92 1.49 -10.17 -9.12
C SER A 92 1.24 -11.55 -8.53
N HIS A 93 0.95 -11.62 -7.24
CA HIS A 93 0.68 -12.91 -6.61
C HIS A 93 -0.61 -13.52 -7.22
N PRO A 94 -0.62 -14.83 -7.57
CA PRO A 94 -1.72 -15.45 -8.33
C PRO A 94 -3.05 -15.42 -7.59
N THR A 95 -3.05 -15.65 -6.27
CA THR A 95 -4.27 -15.74 -5.44
C THR A 95 -4.39 -14.57 -4.47
N LEU A 96 -3.34 -14.32 -3.68
CA LEU A 96 -3.28 -13.24 -2.69
C LEU A 96 -3.25 -11.83 -3.33
N ASP A 97 -3.68 -10.84 -2.55
CA ASP A 97 -3.82 -9.45 -2.99
C ASP A 97 -2.53 -8.65 -2.79
N VAL A 98 -1.42 -9.15 -3.36
CA VAL A 98 -0.09 -8.53 -3.23
C VAL A 98 0.59 -8.45 -4.60
N ALA A 99 1.30 -7.34 -4.83
CA ALA A 99 2.10 -7.10 -6.03
C ALA A 99 3.53 -6.69 -5.65
N LEU A 100 4.49 -7.22 -6.42
CA LEU A 100 5.91 -6.89 -6.34
C LEU A 100 6.23 -5.91 -7.45
N LEU A 101 6.80 -4.78 -7.07
CA LEU A 101 7.19 -3.70 -7.96
C LEU A 101 8.70 -3.48 -7.90
N ALA A 102 9.27 -2.88 -8.94
CA ALA A 102 10.65 -2.42 -8.90
C ALA A 102 10.86 -1.13 -9.68
N THR A 103 11.90 -0.40 -9.29
CA THR A 103 12.42 0.76 -10.03
C THR A 103 13.92 0.55 -10.34
N GLN A 104 14.33 1.05 -11.51
CA GLN A 104 15.73 1.05 -11.98
C GLN A 104 16.27 2.46 -12.16
N THR A 105 15.39 3.43 -12.39
CA THR A 105 15.74 4.78 -12.79
C THR A 105 14.93 5.77 -11.97
N PHE A 106 15.65 6.71 -11.38
CA PHE A 106 15.06 7.83 -10.68
C PHE A 106 15.08 9.06 -11.59
N SER A 107 13.93 9.71 -11.75
CA SER A 107 13.80 10.97 -12.49
C SER A 107 14.60 12.12 -11.88
N SER A 108 15.06 12.00 -10.61
CA SER A 108 15.92 12.98 -9.95
C SER A 108 16.89 12.33 -8.95
N GLN A 109 18.07 12.94 -8.78
CA GLN A 109 19.06 12.51 -7.77
C GLN A 109 18.57 12.67 -6.33
N LEU A 110 17.69 13.64 -6.07
CA LEU A 110 17.07 13.81 -4.75
C LEU A 110 16.21 12.58 -4.42
N MET A 111 15.42 12.10 -5.39
CA MET A 111 14.59 10.92 -5.23
C MET A 111 15.40 9.65 -5.02
N GLU A 112 16.47 9.47 -5.80
CA GLU A 112 17.41 8.36 -5.60
C GLU A 112 17.96 8.36 -4.18
N ARG A 113 18.36 9.53 -3.66
CA ARG A 113 18.84 9.66 -2.27
C ARG A 113 17.76 9.34 -1.25
N THR A 114 16.56 9.88 -1.39
CA THR A 114 15.44 9.59 -0.47
C THR A 114 15.10 8.10 -0.46
N ILE A 115 15.10 7.46 -1.63
CA ILE A 115 14.78 6.04 -1.77
C ILE A 115 15.91 5.12 -1.28
N ALA A 116 17.15 5.52 -1.54
CA ALA A 116 18.33 4.84 -1.00
C ALA A 116 18.38 4.92 0.54
N GLN A 117 18.07 6.09 1.11
CA GLN A 117 18.09 6.35 2.56
C GLN A 117 16.96 5.67 3.33
N ALA A 118 15.83 5.38 2.68
CA ALA A 118 14.75 4.63 3.32
C ALA A 118 15.24 3.20 3.64
N PRO A 119 15.24 2.79 4.93
CA PRO A 119 15.64 1.44 5.31
C PRO A 119 14.64 0.45 4.72
N PRO A 120 15.10 -0.60 4.03
CA PRO A 120 14.23 -1.67 3.58
C PRO A 120 13.61 -2.41 4.79
N LEU A 121 12.40 -2.95 4.62
CA LEU A 121 11.76 -3.80 5.62
C LEU A 121 12.03 -5.28 5.32
N SER A 122 12.50 -6.01 6.32
CA SER A 122 12.54 -7.47 6.29
C SER A 122 11.12 -8.03 6.41
N LEU A 123 10.81 -9.07 5.65
CA LEU A 123 9.57 -9.82 5.80
C LEU A 123 9.69 -10.79 6.98
N CYS A 124 8.68 -10.81 7.85
CA CYS A 124 8.67 -11.71 9.00
C CYS A 124 8.54 -13.16 8.55
N PRO A 125 9.46 -14.07 8.92
CA PRO A 125 9.36 -15.49 8.59
C PRO A 125 8.33 -16.18 9.49
N HIS A 126 7.93 -17.40 9.12
CA HIS A 126 6.83 -18.13 9.75
C HIS A 126 7.01 -18.29 11.27
N GLU A 127 8.22 -18.64 11.70
CA GLU A 127 8.61 -18.88 13.09
C GLU A 127 8.58 -17.62 13.97
N ALA A 128 8.63 -16.43 13.36
CA ALA A 128 8.62 -15.15 14.05
C ALA A 128 7.28 -14.42 13.94
N MET A 129 6.26 -15.03 13.31
CA MET A 129 4.95 -14.42 13.11
C MET A 129 4.28 -14.12 14.46
N PRO A 130 3.84 -12.87 14.72
CA PRO A 130 3.01 -12.53 15.86
C PRO A 130 1.75 -13.40 15.96
N GLY A 131 1.47 -13.88 17.17
CA GLY A 131 0.24 -14.61 17.48
C GLY A 131 -0.97 -13.71 17.72
N LYS A 132 -2.14 -14.32 17.95
CA LYS A 132 -3.35 -13.62 18.37
C LYS A 132 -3.11 -12.79 19.63
N GLY A 133 -3.63 -11.57 19.66
CA GLY A 133 -3.45 -10.60 20.75
C GLY A 133 -2.16 -9.78 20.66
N ALA A 134 -1.27 -10.06 19.69
CA ALA A 134 -0.09 -9.24 19.48
C ALA A 134 -0.48 -7.83 19.01
N ARG A 135 0.23 -6.82 19.51
CA ARG A 135 0.06 -5.44 19.10
C ARG A 135 1.03 -5.12 17.96
N CYS A 136 0.49 -4.55 16.90
CA CYS A 136 1.22 -4.20 15.69
C CYS A 136 0.84 -2.78 15.26
N VAL A 137 1.58 -2.24 14.29
CA VAL A 137 1.34 -0.89 13.76
C VAL A 137 1.21 -0.98 12.25
N ILE A 138 0.17 -0.38 11.68
CA ILE A 138 0.06 -0.15 10.24
C ILE A 138 0.54 1.27 9.98
N ASN A 139 1.54 1.42 9.11
CA ASN A 139 2.05 2.72 8.70
C ASN A 139 1.92 2.91 7.19
N GLY A 140 1.41 4.05 6.76
CA GLY A 140 1.39 4.40 5.34
C GLY A 140 0.71 5.72 5.06
N PHE A 141 -0.01 5.78 3.96
CA PHE A 141 -0.61 7.01 3.47
C PHE A 141 -2.11 6.83 3.25
N ARG A 142 -2.87 7.90 3.51
CA ARG A 142 -4.29 8.01 3.17
C ARG A 142 -4.55 9.29 2.39
N GLY A 143 -5.75 9.43 1.83
CA GLY A 143 -6.18 10.71 1.29
C GLY A 143 -6.36 11.79 2.34
N GLU A 144 -5.95 13.00 2.00
CA GLU A 144 -6.20 14.21 2.78
C GLU A 144 -7.70 14.51 2.83
N GLY A 145 -8.19 14.89 4.02
CA GLY A 145 -9.59 15.21 4.24
C GLY A 145 -10.52 14.09 3.76
N ARG A 146 -11.49 14.48 2.92
CA ARG A 146 -12.54 13.58 2.42
C ARG A 146 -11.98 12.47 1.54
N LEU A 147 -10.87 12.68 0.84
CA LEU A 147 -10.26 11.66 -0.04
C LEU A 147 -9.92 10.36 0.72
N GLY A 148 -9.49 10.47 1.98
CA GLY A 148 -9.18 9.31 2.82
C GLY A 148 -10.39 8.66 3.50
N GLU A 149 -11.57 9.29 3.38
CA GLU A 149 -12.85 8.78 3.88
C GLU A 149 -13.67 8.12 2.76
N LEU A 150 -13.25 8.25 1.51
CA LEU A 150 -13.96 7.67 0.37
C LEU A 150 -13.82 6.17 0.38
N ASP A 151 -14.93 5.48 0.69
CA ASP A 151 -15.02 4.07 0.37
C ASP A 151 -15.16 3.90 -1.13
N THR A 152 -14.03 3.88 -1.78
CA THR A 152 -13.94 3.58 -3.21
C THR A 152 -14.37 2.15 -3.49
N PHE A 153 -14.67 1.35 -2.46
CA PHE A 153 -15.57 0.20 -2.31
C PHE A 153 -16.99 0.29 -2.87
N ASP A 154 -17.63 1.44 -2.64
CA ASP A 154 -19.09 1.61 -2.69
C ASP A 154 -19.52 2.07 -4.09
N PRO A 155 -20.21 1.22 -4.87
CA PRO A 155 -20.64 1.56 -6.23
C PRO A 155 -21.67 2.70 -6.26
N ASP A 156 -22.35 2.94 -5.14
CA ASP A 156 -23.41 3.93 -5.02
C ASP A 156 -22.93 5.21 -4.33
N LEU A 157 -21.63 5.31 -3.97
CA LEU A 157 -21.07 6.44 -3.22
C LEU A 157 -21.47 7.78 -3.84
N LEU A 158 -21.23 7.96 -5.15
CA LEU A 158 -21.54 9.20 -5.86
C LEU A 158 -23.06 9.45 -5.95
N GLN A 159 -23.88 8.41 -5.92
CA GLN A 159 -25.35 8.52 -5.98
C GLN A 159 -25.96 8.89 -4.63
N LYS A 160 -25.31 8.49 -3.53
CA LYS A 160 -25.70 8.80 -2.15
C LYS A 160 -25.37 10.24 -1.75
N MET A 161 -24.49 10.92 -2.49
CA MET A 161 -24.03 12.28 -2.19
C MET A 161 -24.95 13.35 -2.78
N ALA A 162 -25.06 14.49 -2.07
CA ALA A 162 -25.76 15.65 -2.63
C ALA A 162 -25.03 16.18 -3.89
N PRO A 163 -25.75 16.77 -4.87
CA PRO A 163 -25.14 17.18 -6.15
C PRO A 163 -23.90 18.06 -6.01
N LYS A 164 -23.93 19.05 -5.10
CA LYS A 164 -22.79 19.94 -4.84
C LYS A 164 -21.59 19.22 -4.24
N GLU A 165 -21.83 18.26 -3.34
CA GLU A 165 -20.77 17.50 -2.68
C GLU A 165 -20.12 16.52 -3.67
N ARG A 166 -20.93 15.92 -4.54
CA ARG A 166 -20.48 15.07 -5.63
C ARG A 166 -19.60 15.83 -6.62
N GLU A 167 -20.02 17.03 -7.05
CA GLU A 167 -19.22 17.87 -7.96
C GLU A 167 -17.89 18.30 -7.33
N ALA A 168 -17.90 18.71 -6.06
CA ALA A 168 -16.69 19.04 -5.33
C ALA A 168 -15.72 17.84 -5.25
N LEU A 169 -16.25 16.66 -4.94
CA LEU A 169 -15.46 15.43 -4.88
C LEU A 169 -14.88 15.06 -6.26
N LEU A 170 -15.68 15.10 -7.32
CA LEU A 170 -15.20 14.81 -8.67
C LEU A 170 -14.07 15.76 -9.07
N LYS A 171 -14.18 17.05 -8.72
CA LYS A 171 -13.11 18.03 -8.93
C LYS A 171 -11.85 17.73 -8.10
N GLU A 172 -11.98 17.24 -6.88
CA GLU A 172 -10.84 16.79 -6.08
C GLU A 172 -10.14 15.58 -6.71
N LEU A 173 -10.92 14.64 -7.27
CA LEU A 173 -10.43 13.44 -7.95
C LEU A 173 -9.68 13.73 -9.27
N GLU A 174 -9.89 14.89 -9.89
CA GLU A 174 -9.15 15.29 -11.10
C GLU A 174 -7.65 15.50 -10.85
N SER A 175 -7.26 15.86 -9.62
CA SER A 175 -5.87 16.14 -9.22
C SER A 175 -5.65 15.70 -7.77
N VAL A 176 -5.31 14.43 -7.57
CA VAL A 176 -5.10 13.77 -6.27
C VAL A 176 -3.62 13.55 -5.97
N GLU A 177 -2.76 13.80 -6.95
CA GLU A 177 -1.31 13.81 -6.80
C GLU A 177 -0.90 14.82 -5.72
N GLY A 178 -0.16 14.35 -4.70
CA GLY A 178 0.29 15.17 -3.57
C GLY A 178 -0.76 15.42 -2.48
N LYS A 179 -1.97 14.87 -2.61
CA LYS A 179 -3.03 14.98 -1.59
C LYS A 179 -3.07 13.77 -0.64
N GLN A 180 -1.93 13.13 -0.41
CA GLN A 180 -1.80 12.05 0.57
C GLN A 180 -1.21 12.60 1.87
N VAL A 181 -1.68 12.10 3.00
CA VAL A 181 -1.10 12.35 4.32
C VAL A 181 -0.69 11.05 4.97
N ALA A 182 0.41 11.07 5.73
CA ALA A 182 0.81 9.90 6.51
C ALA A 182 -0.27 9.56 7.54
N ALA A 183 -0.49 8.27 7.73
CA ALA A 183 -1.38 7.72 8.71
C ALA A 183 -0.75 6.49 9.36
N SER A 184 -0.95 6.42 10.66
CA SER A 184 -0.53 5.29 11.49
C SER A 184 -1.73 4.79 12.27
N THR A 185 -1.84 3.47 12.41
CA THR A 185 -2.93 2.83 13.15
C THR A 185 -2.37 1.71 13.99
N PHE A 186 -2.64 1.76 15.29
CA PHE A 186 -2.33 0.65 16.19
C PHE A 186 -3.40 -0.42 16.05
N VAL A 187 -2.98 -1.65 15.87
CA VAL A 187 -3.86 -2.81 15.69
C VAL A 187 -3.48 -3.94 16.62
N GLU A 188 -4.45 -4.80 16.89
CA GLU A 188 -4.24 -6.06 17.58
C GLU A 188 -4.60 -7.22 16.65
N VAL A 189 -3.77 -8.27 16.65
CA VAL A 189 -3.96 -9.42 15.78
C VAL A 189 -5.13 -10.27 16.29
N LEU A 190 -6.15 -10.45 15.46
CA LEU A 190 -7.28 -11.34 15.75
C LEU A 190 -7.01 -12.76 15.24
N ASP A 191 -6.44 -12.84 14.03
CA ASP A 191 -6.01 -14.08 13.38
C ASP A 191 -4.70 -13.81 12.60
N PRO A 192 -3.59 -14.51 12.92
CA PRO A 192 -2.33 -14.33 12.22
C PRO A 192 -2.38 -14.69 10.72
N LEU A 193 -3.43 -15.37 10.27
CA LEU A 193 -3.66 -15.70 8.87
C LEU A 193 -4.16 -14.53 8.02
N GLY A 194 -4.44 -13.37 8.63
CA GLY A 194 -4.69 -12.16 7.86
C GLY A 194 -5.76 -11.24 8.42
N MET A 195 -6.04 -11.27 9.73
CA MET A 195 -7.07 -10.44 10.33
C MET A 195 -6.59 -9.74 11.60
N CYS A 196 -6.82 -8.43 11.67
CA CYS A 196 -6.59 -7.62 12.87
C CYS A 196 -7.74 -6.62 13.06
N HIS A 197 -7.75 -5.94 14.21
CA HIS A 197 -8.67 -4.84 14.50
C HIS A 197 -7.91 -3.65 15.08
N GLY A 198 -8.47 -2.46 14.90
CA GLY A 198 -7.92 -1.24 15.47
C GLY A 198 -8.04 -1.20 16.99
N VAL A 199 -7.01 -0.67 17.66
CA VAL A 199 -7.00 -0.53 19.12
C VAL A 199 -7.49 0.86 19.53
N GLY A 200 -8.74 0.99 19.96
CA GLY A 200 -9.33 2.24 20.46
C GLY A 200 -10.14 3.02 19.43
N ASP A 201 -10.88 4.03 19.90
CA ASP A 201 -12.04 4.64 19.19
C ASP A 201 -11.69 5.36 17.88
N LYS A 202 -10.40 5.71 17.68
CA LYS A 202 -9.93 6.44 16.49
C LYS A 202 -9.14 5.58 15.50
N ASN A 203 -8.89 4.31 15.80
CA ASN A 203 -8.02 3.44 15.01
C ASN A 203 -8.80 2.68 13.93
N GLN A 204 -9.44 3.42 13.02
CA GLN A 204 -10.00 2.84 11.81
C GLN A 204 -8.94 2.84 10.71
N CYS A 205 -8.76 1.72 10.04
CA CYS A 205 -7.95 1.70 8.81
C CYS A 205 -8.64 2.61 7.78
N PHE A 206 -7.93 3.64 7.32
CA PHE A 206 -8.48 4.63 6.40
C PHE A 206 -8.39 4.17 4.94
N HIS A 207 -9.29 4.68 4.11
CA HIS A 207 -9.21 4.47 2.68
C HIS A 207 -7.93 5.13 2.14
N GLY A 208 -7.18 4.38 1.34
CA GLY A 208 -5.88 4.79 0.81
C GLY A 208 -4.68 4.06 1.43
N MET A 209 -4.85 3.42 2.60
CA MET A 209 -3.75 2.70 3.27
C MET A 209 -3.47 1.31 2.69
N SER A 210 -4.21 0.88 1.66
CA SER A 210 -3.98 -0.42 1.04
C SER A 210 -2.56 -0.53 0.48
N GLY A 211 -1.89 -1.64 0.78
CA GLY A 211 -0.48 -1.88 0.51
C GLY A 211 0.48 -1.46 1.62
N SER A 212 0.00 -0.82 2.69
CA SER A 212 0.83 -0.50 3.86
C SER A 212 1.40 -1.74 4.52
N PRO A 213 2.65 -1.68 5.02
CA PRO A 213 3.18 -2.72 5.87
C PRO A 213 2.47 -2.73 7.22
N LEU A 214 2.09 -3.92 7.67
CA LEU A 214 1.78 -4.22 9.06
C LEU A 214 3.09 -4.56 9.77
N LEU A 215 3.46 -3.76 10.76
CA LEU A 215 4.77 -3.78 11.41
C LEU A 215 4.68 -4.41 12.79
N THR A 216 5.71 -5.19 13.10
CA THR A 216 5.91 -5.80 14.42
C THR A 216 7.36 -5.67 14.85
N PHE A 217 7.63 -5.89 16.13
CA PHE A 217 8.98 -5.99 16.68
C PHE A 217 9.34 -7.46 16.91
N VAL A 218 10.44 -7.91 16.32
CA VAL A 218 11.05 -9.24 16.54
C VAL A 218 12.50 -8.99 16.95
N ASP A 219 12.93 -9.47 18.12
CA ASP A 219 14.30 -9.32 18.61
C ASP A 219 14.88 -7.89 18.50
N ARG A 220 14.04 -6.88 18.83
CA ARG A 220 14.33 -5.44 18.74
C ARG A 220 14.51 -4.89 17.32
N GLN A 221 14.18 -5.67 16.29
CA GLN A 221 14.12 -5.23 14.91
C GLN A 221 12.67 -5.06 14.45
N ILE A 222 12.43 -4.04 13.63
CA ILE A 222 11.13 -3.81 12.99
C ILE A 222 11.05 -4.72 11.78
N MET A 223 10.02 -5.57 11.73
CA MET A 223 9.74 -6.45 10.60
C MET A 223 8.35 -6.22 10.04
N CYS A 224 8.18 -6.50 8.75
CA CYS A 224 6.89 -6.51 8.09
C CYS A 224 6.20 -7.86 8.33
N PHE A 225 5.16 -7.85 9.14
CA PHE A 225 4.27 -8.99 9.42
C PHE A 225 3.28 -9.25 8.28
N GLY A 226 2.95 -8.25 7.48
CA GLY A 226 2.04 -8.45 6.35
C GLY A 226 1.77 -7.19 5.54
N VAL A 227 1.04 -7.36 4.44
CA VAL A 227 0.64 -6.28 3.54
C VAL A 227 -0.85 -6.04 3.68
N LEU A 228 -1.25 -4.84 4.08
CA LEU A 228 -2.65 -4.46 4.25
C LEU A 228 -3.40 -4.51 2.90
N TYR A 229 -4.58 -5.13 2.86
CA TYR A 229 -5.47 -5.09 1.68
C TYR A 229 -6.82 -4.38 1.95
N GLY A 230 -7.03 -3.85 3.16
CA GLY A 230 -8.21 -3.08 3.53
C GLY A 230 -9.15 -3.83 4.47
N LYS A 231 -10.45 -3.88 4.17
CA LYS A 231 -11.46 -4.58 5.00
C LYS A 231 -11.35 -6.09 4.78
N HIS A 232 -11.47 -6.88 5.85
CA HIS A 232 -11.49 -8.34 5.75
C HIS A 232 -12.77 -8.79 4.99
N PRO A 233 -12.68 -9.69 3.99
CA PRO A 233 -13.81 -10.07 3.15
C PRO A 233 -14.97 -10.68 3.93
N ASP A 234 -14.67 -11.54 4.90
CA ASP A 234 -15.68 -12.23 5.71
C ASP A 234 -16.10 -11.44 6.96
N PHE A 235 -15.32 -10.43 7.35
CA PHE A 235 -15.52 -9.66 8.58
C PHE A 235 -15.29 -8.16 8.30
N PRO A 236 -16.27 -7.46 7.70
CA PRO A 236 -16.07 -6.10 7.17
C PRO A 236 -15.68 -5.02 8.19
N HIS A 237 -15.88 -5.30 9.49
CA HIS A 237 -15.47 -4.43 10.59
C HIS A 237 -13.99 -4.63 10.99
N ASN A 238 -13.37 -5.69 10.50
CA ASN A 238 -11.97 -6.03 10.76
C ASN A 238 -11.09 -5.62 9.58
N ILE A 239 -9.82 -5.44 9.89
CA ILE A 239 -8.77 -5.09 8.95
C ILE A 239 -8.16 -6.38 8.43
N GLY A 240 -8.05 -6.50 7.11
CA GLY A 240 -7.51 -7.65 6.43
C GLY A 240 -6.09 -7.39 5.89
N PHE A 241 -5.17 -8.32 6.12
CA PHE A 241 -3.81 -8.24 5.60
C PHE A 241 -3.35 -9.58 5.03
N THR A 242 -2.41 -9.55 4.08
CA THR A 242 -1.74 -10.74 3.59
C THR A 242 -0.51 -11.02 4.47
N PRO A 243 -0.41 -12.16 5.17
CA PRO A 243 0.72 -12.46 6.04
C PRO A 243 2.04 -12.55 5.25
N SER A 244 3.13 -12.01 5.80
CA SER A 244 4.45 -12.02 5.16
C SER A 244 4.96 -13.44 4.90
N SER A 245 4.73 -14.35 5.83
CA SER A 245 5.11 -15.77 5.69
C SER A 245 4.45 -16.47 4.50
N ALA A 246 3.24 -16.03 4.11
CA ALA A 246 2.51 -16.59 2.96
C ALA A 246 3.06 -16.12 1.61
N ILE A 247 3.73 -14.96 1.57
CA ILE A 247 4.27 -14.36 0.34
C ILE A 247 5.79 -14.47 0.23
N LEU A 248 6.50 -14.76 1.33
CA LEU A 248 7.96 -14.78 1.37
C LEU A 248 8.58 -15.71 0.31
N PRO A 249 8.14 -16.97 0.11
CA PRO A 249 8.69 -17.82 -0.95
C PRO A 249 8.49 -17.24 -2.36
N TRP A 250 7.29 -16.70 -2.63
CA TRP A 250 6.97 -16.08 -3.91
C TRP A 250 7.82 -14.83 -4.18
N VAL A 251 8.05 -13.98 -3.16
CA VAL A 251 8.92 -12.81 -3.27
C VAL A 251 10.36 -13.24 -3.57
N GLN A 252 10.87 -14.25 -2.87
CA GLN A 252 12.23 -14.77 -3.08
C GLN A 252 12.41 -15.30 -4.50
N ASP A 253 11.44 -16.07 -5.01
CA ASP A 253 11.49 -16.60 -6.38
C ASP A 253 11.38 -15.49 -7.44
N ALA A 254 10.61 -14.43 -7.19
CA ALA A 254 10.42 -13.33 -8.13
C ALA A 254 11.59 -12.32 -8.18
N ILE A 255 12.45 -12.31 -7.16
CA ILE A 255 13.62 -11.41 -7.06
C ILE A 255 14.92 -12.07 -7.57
N ARG A 256 14.96 -13.40 -7.67
CA ARG A 256 16.08 -14.16 -8.26
C ARG A 256 16.30 -13.79 -9.73
#